data_AF-A0A920E408-F1
#
_entry.id   AF-A0A920E408-F1
#
_cell.length_a   1.000
_cell.length_b   1.000
_cell.length_c   1.000
_cell.angle_alpha   90.00
_cell.angle_beta   90.00
_cell.angle_gamma   90.00
#
_symmetry.space_group_name_H-M   'P 1'
#
loop_
_entity.id
_entity.type
_entity.pdbx_description
1 polymer ?
#
loop_
_entity_poly.entity_id
_entity_poly.type
_entity_poly.pdbx_seq_one_letter_code
_entity_poly.pdbx_strand_id
1 'polypeptide(L)' 'MTSPEKDEYTRALKLFIDSVIKPDYDLRQQANYDGCYEELMEIRQHCLTYLQSLKEIHNIDLPDESDEIEAEK' A
#
# COMPACT_ATOMS: atom_id res chain seq x y z
N MET A 1 12.52 -15.42 13.93
CA MET A 1 12.63 -16.07 12.61
C MET A 1 11.42 -15.63 11.80
N THR A 2 11.57 -14.67 10.88
CA THR A 2 10.46 -14.13 10.08
C THR A 2 10.14 -15.11 8.94
N SER A 3 8.90 -15.60 8.87
CA SER A 3 8.47 -16.50 7.79
C SER A 3 8.66 -15.85 6.41
N PRO A 4 9.17 -16.59 5.40
CA PRO A 4 9.57 -16.04 4.11
C PRO A 4 8.42 -15.43 3.28
N GLU A 5 7.20 -15.95 3.39
CA GLU A 5 6.03 -15.41 2.68
C GLU A 5 5.67 -13.97 3.10
N LYS A 6 5.86 -13.62 4.38
CA LYS A 6 5.50 -12.29 4.90
C LYS A 6 6.42 -11.19 4.36
N ASP A 7 7.65 -11.53 4.01
CA ASP A 7 8.65 -10.58 3.52
C ASP A 7 8.49 -10.32 2.00
N GLU A 8 8.13 -11.34 1.22
CA GLU A 8 7.84 -11.20 -0.21
C GLU A 8 6.59 -10.35 -0.47
N TYR A 9 5.50 -10.61 0.25
CA TYR A 9 4.26 -9.83 0.11
C TYR A 9 4.47 -8.37 0.50
N THR A 10 5.14 -8.11 1.63
CA THR A 10 5.41 -6.75 2.10
C THR A 10 6.27 -5.97 1.11
N ARG A 11 7.30 -6.61 0.53
CA ARG A 11 8.10 -6.01 -0.55
C ARG A 11 7.28 -5.71 -1.79
N ALA A 12 6.45 -6.65 -2.23
CA ALA A 12 5.59 -6.47 -3.39
C ALA A 12 4.59 -5.33 -3.18
N LEU A 13 3.93 -5.27 -2.02
CA LEU A 13 3.01 -4.20 -1.66
C LEU A 13 3.70 -2.83 -1.67
N LYS A 14 4.92 -2.73 -1.12
CA LYS A 14 5.71 -1.50 -1.16
C LYS A 14 6.05 -1.07 -2.59
N LEU A 15 6.53 -2.00 -3.43
CA LEU A 15 6.82 -1.71 -4.83
C LEU A 15 5.57 -1.25 -5.59
N PHE A 16 4.41 -1.84 -5.30
CA PHE A 16 3.16 -1.44 -5.91
C PHE A 16 2.71 -0.05 -5.45
N ILE A 17 2.77 0.25 -4.15
CA ILE A 17 2.50 1.60 -3.63
C ILE A 17 3.42 2.63 -4.32
N ASP A 18 4.72 2.35 -4.43
CA ASP A 18 5.66 3.23 -5.11
C ASP A 18 5.29 3.45 -6.58
N SER A 19 4.76 2.43 -7.26
CA SER A 19 4.29 2.55 -8.65
C SER A 19 3.08 3.48 -8.79
N VAL A 20 2.14 3.44 -7.83
CA VAL A 20 0.96 4.33 -7.79
C VAL A 20 1.33 5.76 -7.35
N ILE A 21 2.34 5.92 -6.50
CA ILE A 21 2.87 7.23 -6.10
C ILE A 21 3.64 7.90 -7.25
N LYS A 22 4.36 7.13 -8.07
CA LYS A 22 5.08 7.69 -9.21
C LYS A 22 4.09 8.29 -10.22
N PRO A 23 4.34 9.51 -10.72
CA PRO A 23 3.52 10.09 -11.77
C PRO A 23 3.74 9.36 -13.10
N ASP A 24 2.66 8.86 -13.69
CA ASP A 24 2.62 8.49 -15.10
C ASP A 24 2.16 9.72 -15.90
N TYR A 25 3.11 10.36 -16.59
CA TYR A 25 2.86 11.61 -17.31
C TYR A 25 1.98 11.40 -18.55
N ASP A 26 2.12 10.27 -19.23
CA ASP A 26 1.35 9.96 -20.44
C ASP A 26 -0.11 9.70 -20.08
N LEU A 27 -0.35 8.90 -19.04
CA LEU A 27 -1.70 8.66 -18.51
C LEU A 27 -2.37 9.96 -18.07
N ARG A 28 -1.63 10.84 -17.40
CA ARG A 28 -2.15 12.15 -16.97
C ARG A 28 -2.42 13.08 -18.13
N GLN A 29 -1.58 13.07 -19.16
CA GLN A 29 -1.81 13.85 -20.36
C GLN A 29 -3.07 13.37 -21.08
N GLN A 30 -3.25 12.04 -21.17
CA GLN A 30 -4.45 11.46 -21.75
C GLN A 30 -5.71 11.83 -20.95
N ALA A 31 -5.69 11.73 -19.62
CA ALA A 31 -6.84 12.13 -18.79
C ALA A 31 -7.17 13.63 -18.89
N ASN A 32 -6.17 14.50 -19.11
CA ASN A 32 -6.42 15.91 -19.40
C ASN A 32 -7.10 16.10 -20.76
N TYR A 33 -6.67 15.36 -21.78
CA TYR A 33 -7.29 15.39 -23.11
C TYR A 33 -8.75 14.88 -23.08
N ASP A 34 -8.99 13.81 -22.32
CA ASP A 34 -10.31 13.18 -22.15
C ASP A 34 -11.21 13.93 -21.15
N GLY A 35 -10.68 14.96 -20.46
CA GLY A 35 -11.43 15.79 -19.52
C GLY A 35 -11.74 15.12 -18.18
N CYS A 36 -10.98 14.08 -17.79
CA CYS A 36 -11.20 13.26 -16.59
C CYS A 36 -10.01 13.26 -15.61
N TYR A 37 -9.18 14.30 -15.65
CA TYR A 37 -7.96 14.38 -14.83
C TYR A 37 -8.25 14.41 -13.32
N GLU A 38 -9.30 15.11 -12.90
CA GLU A 38 -9.67 15.21 -11.48
C GLU A 38 -10.12 13.86 -10.93
N GLU A 39 -10.98 13.17 -11.67
CA GLU A 39 -11.46 11.82 -11.35
C GLU A 39 -10.32 10.80 -11.33
N LEU A 40 -9.36 10.90 -12.26
CA LEU A 40 -8.16 10.07 -12.24
C LEU A 40 -7.38 10.26 -10.93
N MET A 41 -7.23 11.50 -10.47
CA MET A 41 -6.51 11.81 -9.24
C MET A 41 -7.29 11.38 -7.99
N GLU A 42 -8.62 11.46 -8.00
CA GLU A 42 -9.48 10.93 -6.94
C GLU A 42 -9.38 9.40 -6.84
N ILE A 43 -9.49 8.68 -7.97
CA ILE A 43 -9.34 7.23 -8.02
C ILE A 43 -7.95 6.82 -7.50
N ARG A 44 -6.90 7.53 -7.91
CA ARG A 44 -5.54 7.31 -7.40
C ARG A 44 -5.47 7.43 -5.88
N GLN A 45 -6.14 8.43 -5.30
CA GLN A 45 -6.19 8.61 -3.85
C GLN A 45 -6.93 7.45 -3.16
N HIS A 46 -8.06 6.99 -3.72
CA HIS A 46 -8.79 5.82 -3.22
C HIS A 46 -7.93 4.56 -3.23
N CYS A 47 -7.18 4.31 -4.31
CA CYS A 47 -6.25 3.20 -4.40
C CYS A 47 -5.16 3.29 -3.31
N LEU A 48 -4.55 4.46 -3.11
CA LEU A 48 -3.52 4.64 -2.09
C LEU A 48 -4.05 4.39 -0.67
N THR A 49 -5.25 4.89 -0.36
CA THR A 49 -5.90 4.64 0.93
C THR A 49 -6.14 3.15 1.16
N TYR A 50 -6.60 2.42 0.13
CA TYR A 50 -6.79 0.98 0.23
C TYR A 50 -5.47 0.21 0.42
N LEU A 51 -4.43 0.58 -0.33
CA LEU A 51 -3.11 -0.06 -0.18
C LEU A 51 -2.48 0.21 1.19
N GLN A 52 -2.76 1.36 1.79
CA GLN A 52 -2.33 1.68 3.16
C GLN A 52 -3.06 0.82 4.20
N SER A 53 -4.37 0.60 4.05
CA SER A 53 -5.10 -0.27 4.99
C SER A 53 -4.62 -1.73 4.92
N LEU A 54 -4.26 -2.23 3.73
CA LEU A 54 -3.64 -3.56 3.59
C LEU A 54 -2.32 -3.67 4.36
N LYS A 55 -1.51 -2.60 4.36
CA LYS A 55 -0.26 -2.55 5.11
C LYS A 55 -0.51 -2.58 6.63
N GLU A 56 -1.51 -1.84 7.10
CA GLU A 56 -1.88 -1.80 8.52
C GLU A 56 -2.38 -3.17 9.00
N ILE A 57 -3.28 -3.81 8.24
CA ILE A 57 -3.79 -5.15 8.55
C ILE A 57 -2.63 -6.15 8.63
N HIS A 58 -1.72 -6.16 7.66
CA HIS A 58 -0.57 -7.07 7.68
C HIS A 58 0.41 -6.79 8.83
N ASN A 59 0.49 -5.56 9.32
CA ASN A 59 1.35 -5.20 10.44
C ASN A 59 0.75 -5.58 11.80
N ILE A 60 -0.58 -5.76 11.90
CA ILE A 60 -1.25 -6.23 13.14
C ILE A 60 -0.99 -7.73 13.36
N ASP A 61 -0.67 -8.50 12.33
CA ASP A 61 -0.27 -9.92 12.43
C ASP A 61 1.22 -10.12 12.80
N LEU A 62 1.91 -9.07 13.24
CA LEU A 62 3.26 -9.14 13.78
C LEU A 62 3.17 -9.20 15.30
N PRO A 63 3.96 -10.08 15.97
CA PRO A 63 4.07 -10.03 17.41
C PRO A 63 4.50 -8.62 17.80
N ASP A 64 3.66 -7.92 18.54
CA ASP A 64 3.99 -6.61 19.08
C ASP A 64 4.48 -6.74 20.53
N GLU A 65 4.93 -5.62 21.13
CA GLU A 65 5.41 -5.64 22.52
C GLU A 65 4.38 -6.23 23.47
N SER A 66 3.07 -6.15 23.17
CA SER A 66 2.00 -6.70 23.99
C SER A 66 1.96 -8.24 23.97
N ASP A 67 2.39 -8.87 22.87
CA ASP A 67 2.44 -10.33 22.76
C ASP A 67 3.63 -10.92 23.54
N GLU A 68 4.74 -10.19 23.63
CA GLU A 68 5.93 -10.61 24.39
C GLU A 68 5.65 -10.63 25.90
N ILE A 69 4.90 -9.64 26.42
CA ILE A 69 4.50 -9.58 27.84
C ILE A 69 3.45 -10.62 28.24
N GLU A 70 2.58 -11.09 27.34
CA GLU A 70 1.68 -12.21 27.64
C GLU A 70 2.40 -13.56 27.67
N ALA A 71 3.46 -13.74 26.86
CA ALA A 71 4.22 -14.98 26.79
C ALA A 71 5.13 -15.23 28.03
N GLU A 72 5.48 -14.19 28.77
CA GLU A 72 6.30 -14.27 29.99
C GLU A 72 5.50 -14.53 31.29
N LYS A 73 4.18 -14.72 31.21
CA LYS A 73 3.29 -14.88 32.38
C LYS A 73 2.72 -16.30 32.51
#